data_AF-A0A1Q5X9P8-F1
#
_entry.id   AF-A0A1Q5X9P8-F1
#
_cell.length_a   1.000
_cell.length_b   1.000
_cell.length_c   1.000
_cell.angle_alpha   90.00
_cell.angle_beta   90.00
_cell.angle_gamma   90.00
#
_symmetry.space_group_name_H-M   'P 1'
#
loop_
_entity.id
_entity.type
_entity.pdbx_description
1 polymer ?
#
loop_
_entity_poly.entity_id
_entity_poly.type
_entity_poly.pdbx_seq_one_letter_code
_entity_poly.pdbx_strand_id
1 'polypeptide(L)' 'MKILYIYAVLGLLGLTISISVDWLTGTPFSMSFSFLTSIFNTTTFEELTVIIIFFLLPFIQLGMDAYNRKKKPGH' A
#
# COMPACT_ATOMS: atom_id res chain seq x y z
N MET A 1 14.46 -1.37 7.35
CA MET A 1 14.61 -2.35 6.23
C MET A 1 13.66 -3.53 6.34
N LYS A 2 13.60 -4.29 7.45
CA LYS A 2 12.67 -5.45 7.58
C LYS A 2 11.19 -5.09 7.57
N ILE A 3 10.79 -4.06 8.32
CA ILE A 3 9.36 -3.73 8.49
C ILE A 3 8.70 -3.27 7.19
N LEU A 4 9.40 -2.45 6.39
CA LEU A 4 8.88 -1.98 5.11
C LEU A 4 8.73 -3.10 4.09
N TYR A 5 9.68 -4.03 4.10
CA TYR A 5 9.62 -5.22 3.26
C TYR A 5 8.41 -6.09 3.64
N ILE A 6 8.12 -6.23 4.94
CA ILE A 6 6.94 -6.93 5.44
C ILE A 6 5.66 -6.26 4.93
N TYR A 7 5.53 -4.93 4.99
CA TYR A 7 4.36 -4.21 4.47
C TYR A 7 4.22 -4.33 2.95
N ALA A 8 5.31 -4.26 2.19
CA ALA A 8 5.29 -4.44 0.74
C ALA A 8 4.85 -5.87 0.36
N VAL A 9 5.36 -6.89 1.06
CA VAL A 9 4.99 -8.29 0.87
C VAL A 9 3.52 -8.53 1.25
N LEU A 10 3.04 -7.94 2.35
CA LEU A 10 1.63 -8.00 2.76
C LEU A 10 0.69 -7.36 1.72
N GLY A 11 1.07 -6.20 1.17
CA GLY A 11 0.30 -5.54 0.10
C GLY A 11 0.25 -6.38 -1.19
N LEU A 12 1.38 -6.97 -1.59
CA LEU A 12 1.46 -7.88 -2.73
C LEU A 12 0.60 -9.14 -2.50
N LEU A 13 0.68 -9.75 -1.33
CA LEU A 13 -0.13 -10.91 -0.98
C LEU A 13 -1.63 -10.58 -1.03
N GLY A 14 -2.03 -9.43 -0.48
CA GLY A 14 -3.42 -8.96 -0.54
C GLY A 14 -3.92 -8.79 -1.98
N LEU A 15 -3.14 -8.12 -2.84
CA LEU A 15 -3.47 -7.97 -4.26
C LEU A 15 -3.57 -9.31 -4.98
N THR A 16 -2.65 -10.23 -4.68
CA THR A 16 -2.62 -11.56 -5.32
C THR A 16 -3.86 -12.38 -4.94
N ILE A 17 -4.27 -12.32 -3.67
CA ILE A 17 -5.49 -13.00 -3.19
C ILE A 17 -6.73 -12.40 -3.86
N SER A 18 -6.88 -11.08 -3.90
CA SER A 18 -8.02 -10.42 -4.54
C SER A 18 -8.15 -10.80 -6.02
N ILE A 19 -7.05 -10.73 -6.77
CA ILE A 19 -7.02 -11.11 -8.19
C ILE A 19 -7.32 -12.61 -8.36
N SER A 20 -6.82 -13.46 -7.48
CA SER A 20 -7.06 -14.91 -7.54
C SER A 20 -8.53 -15.26 -7.27
N VAL A 21 -9.17 -14.59 -6.31
CA VAL A 21 -10.60 -14.76 -6.01
C VAL A 21 -11.46 -14.29 -7.18
N ASP A 22 -11.13 -13.14 -7.77
CA ASP A 22 -11.80 -12.62 -8.96
C ASP A 22 -11.66 -13.58 -10.15
N TRP A 23 -10.47 -14.18 -10.32
CA TRP A 23 -10.26 -15.17 -11.38
C TRP A 23 -11.02 -16.49 -11.13
N LEU A 24 -11.05 -16.97 -9.88
CA LEU A 24 -11.82 -18.16 -9.44
C LEU A 24 -13.33 -17.97 -9.60
N THR A 25 -13.83 -16.74 -9.49
CA THR A 25 -15.25 -16.40 -9.69
C THR A 25 -15.62 -16.22 -11.16
N GLY A 26 -14.67 -16.46 -12.07
CA GLY A 26 -14.89 -16.43 -13.52
C GLY A 26 -14.87 -15.02 -14.12
N THR A 27 -14.46 -14.00 -13.35
CA THR A 27 -14.27 -12.67 -13.91
C THR A 27 -12.99 -12.63 -14.76
N PRO A 28 -13.03 -11.97 -15.93
CA PRO A 28 -11.83 -11.81 -16.74
C PRO A 28 -10.79 -10.97 -15.99
N PHE A 29 -9.50 -11.31 -16.13
CA PHE A 29 -8.39 -10.66 -15.43
C PHE A 29 -8.37 -9.12 -15.55
N SER A 30 -8.85 -8.58 -16.67
CA SER A 30 -9.00 -7.14 -16.88
C SER A 30 -10.10 -6.50 -16.01
N MET A 31 -11.14 -7.27 -15.68
CA MET A 31 -12.22 -6.87 -14.77
C MET A 31 -11.87 -7.14 -13.31
N SER A 32 -10.90 -8.02 -13.03
CA SER A 32 -10.31 -8.20 -11.69
C SER A 32 -9.52 -7.00 -11.19
N PHE A 33 -9.42 -5.89 -11.94
CA PHE A 33 -8.95 -4.59 -11.41
C PHE A 33 -10.10 -3.62 -11.12
N SER A 34 -11.33 -3.96 -11.50
CA SER A 34 -12.50 -3.13 -11.23
C SER A 34 -12.78 -3.00 -9.73
N PHE A 35 -12.32 -3.95 -8.90
CA PHE A 35 -12.41 -3.83 -7.44
C PHE A 35 -11.60 -2.62 -6.93
N LEU A 36 -10.43 -2.32 -7.50
CA LEU A 36 -9.65 -1.13 -7.16
C LEU A 36 -10.47 0.12 -7.49
N THR A 37 -11.04 0.17 -8.68
CA THR A 37 -11.88 1.30 -9.11
C THR A 37 -13.13 1.43 -8.23
N SER A 38 -13.75 0.31 -7.84
CA SER A 38 -14.91 0.31 -6.95
C SER A 38 -14.57 0.81 -5.56
N ILE A 39 -13.42 0.42 -5.00
CA ILE A 39 -12.92 0.96 -3.73
C ILE A 39 -12.77 2.47 -3.84
N PHE A 40 -12.13 2.97 -4.91
CA PHE A 40 -11.98 4.41 -5.11
C PHE A 40 -13.30 5.16 -5.37
N ASN A 41 -14.31 4.48 -5.93
CA ASN A 41 -15.62 5.08 -6.19
C ASN A 41 -16.52 5.13 -4.94
N THR A 42 -16.35 4.18 -4.02
CA THR A 42 -17.07 4.15 -2.74
C THR A 42 -16.36 4.93 -1.64
N THR A 43 -15.07 5.25 -1.82
CA THR A 43 -14.26 6.01 -0.87
C THR A 43 -14.56 7.51 -1.03
N THR A 44 -15.04 8.15 0.03
CA THR A 44 -15.22 9.60 0.07
C THR A 44 -13.88 10.33 0.04
N PHE A 45 -13.87 11.60 -0.36
CA PHE A 45 -12.63 12.39 -0.45
C PHE A 45 -11.88 12.49 0.90
N GLU A 46 -12.62 12.49 2.02
CA GLU A 46 -12.07 12.48 3.37
C GLU A 46 -11.35 11.16 3.68
N GLU A 47 -12.00 10.03 3.40
CA GLU A 47 -11.42 8.69 3.59
C GLU A 47 -10.19 8.49 2.70
N LEU A 48 -10.23 8.98 1.46
CA LEU A 48 -9.11 8.92 0.53
C LEU A 48 -7.90 9.68 1.08
N THR A 49 -8.13 10.87 1.64
CA THR A 49 -7.08 11.68 2.26
C THR A 49 -6.46 10.96 3.46
N VAL A 50 -7.28 10.33 4.32
CA VAL A 50 -6.81 9.55 5.47
C VAL A 50 -5.99 8.33 5.02
N ILE A 51 -6.46 7.59 4.02
CA ILE A 51 -5.75 6.42 3.45
C ILE A 51 -4.39 6.84 2.90
N ILE A 52 -4.32 7.96 2.15
CA ILE A 52 -3.05 8.47 1.60
C ILE A 52 -2.08 8.86 2.72
N ILE A 53 -2.55 9.56 3.76
CA ILE A 53 -1.70 9.95 4.90
C ILE A 53 -1.17 8.71 5.64
N PHE A 54 -2.04 7.71 5.89
CA PHE A 54 -1.64 6.46 6.54
C PHE A 54 -0.68 5.63 5.68
N PHE A 55 -0.88 5.62 4.36
CA PHE A 55 0.00 4.96 3.43
C PHE A 55 1.37 5.64 3.37
N LEU A 56 1.42 6.97 3.43
CA LEU A 56 2.66 7.76 3.39
C LEU A 56 3.41 7.81 4.72
N LEU A 57 2.72 7.67 5.85
CA LEU A 57 3.30 7.65 7.21
C LEU A 57 4.55 6.77 7.35
N PRO A 58 4.56 5.48 6.94
CA PRO A 58 5.75 4.64 7.03
C PRO A 58 6.90 5.15 6.14
N PHE A 59 6.60 5.78 5.00
CA PHE A 59 7.63 6.38 4.13
C PHE A 59 8.20 7.68 4.71
N ILE A 60 7.37 8.50 5.36
CA ILE A 60 7.82 9.69 6.07
C ILE A 60 8.74 9.32 7.23
N GLN A 61 8.36 8.31 8.02
CA GLN A 61 9.19 7.77 9.10
C GLN A 61 10.54 7.27 8.56
N LEU A 62 10.55 6.55 7.43
CA LEU A 62 11.79 6.14 6.78
C LEU A 62 12.65 7.31 6.31
N GLY A 63 12.04 8.34 5.70
CA GLY A 63 12.75 9.52 5.24
C GLY A 63 13.40 10.27 6.40
N MET A 64 12.67 10.41 7.51
CA MET A 64 13.18 11.01 8.74
C MET A 64 14.30 10.19 9.38
N ASP A 65 14.16 8.86 9.46
CA ASP A 65 15.20 7.97 9.98
C ASP A 65 16.48 8.01 9.14
N ALA A 66 16.34 8.04 7.81
CA ALA A 66 17.47 8.17 6.89
C ALA A 66 18.16 9.54 7.03
N TYR A 67 17.38 10.61 7.16
CA TYR A 67 17.89 11.97 7.38
C TYR A 67 18.63 12.09 8.73
N ASN A 68 18.06 11.55 9.81
CA ASN A 68 18.65 11.56 11.14
C ASN A 68 19.92 10.71 11.24
N ARG A 69 19.99 9.55 10.55
CA ARG A 69 21.23 8.76 10.44
C ARG A 69 22.32 9.48 9.68
N LYS A 70 21.97 10.31 8.68
CA LYS A 70 22.94 11.10 7.92
C LYS A 70 23.51 12.28 8.73
N LYS A 71 22.78 12.76 9.75
CA LYS A 71 23.15 13.91 10.58
C LYS A 71 23.97 13.53 11.82
N LYS A 72 24.08 12.25 12.17
CA LYS A 72 25.06 11.72 13.13
C LYS A 72 26.17 10.99 12.38
N PRO A 73 27.19 11.69 11.84
CA PRO A 73 28.47 11.04 11.63
C PRO A 73 28.95 10.54 13.01
N GLY A 74 29.38 9.27 13.11
CA GLY A 74 30.13 8.79 14.27
C GLY A 74 31.31 9.74 14.55
N HIS A 75 31.72 10.03 15.79
CA HIS A 75 32.18 9.08 16.81
C HIS A 75 32.97 7.90 16.27
#